data_AF-A0A919L6M0-F1
#
_entry.id   AF-A0A919L6M0-F1
#
_cell.length_a   1.000
_cell.length_b   1.000
_cell.length_c   1.000
_cell.angle_alpha   90.00
_cell.angle_beta   90.00
_cell.angle_gamma   90.00
#
_symmetry.space_group_name_H-M   'P 1'
#
loop_
_entity.id
_entity.type
_entity.pdbx_description
1 polymer ?
#
loop_
_entity_poly.entity_id
_entity_poly.type
_entity_poly.pdbx_seq_one_letter_code
_entity_poly.pdbx_strand_id
1 'polypeptide(L)'
;MEAPFITATGAVIAACIAFSGALYVAMRGQRHQAKSLRDNWVHDRRKDAYLGFLDAARAFAPLTEEAFRSENRNVTAAGVAMARNPQADMFDGTWVGDVPPVDDLGEGFYKRAPKRLHGLAVAYERVAFEGPSDIADRASEINDSAHRLSAGLELFAREAKEQIDPDHPESPSPTEVDLLRAEINFYELLIAKFRRQAKEALNITP
;
A
#
# COMPACT_ATOMS: atom_id res chain seq x y z
N MET A 1 73.11 36.85 -22.22
CA MET A 1 71.84 36.21 -22.61
C MET A 1 71.46 35.27 -21.49
N GLU A 2 70.75 35.77 -20.49
CA GLU A 2 70.19 34.96 -19.41
C GLU A 2 68.68 35.08 -19.48
N ALA A 3 68.01 33.92 -19.65
CA ALA A 3 66.68 33.54 -19.17
C ALA A 3 66.05 32.51 -20.12
N PRO A 4 66.22 31.22 -19.83
CA PRO A 4 65.13 30.27 -20.06
C PRO A 4 64.80 29.43 -18.81
N PHE A 5 65.58 29.54 -17.73
CA PHE A 5 65.42 28.66 -16.57
C PHE A 5 64.18 28.97 -15.72
N ILE A 6 63.67 30.21 -15.73
CA ILE A 6 62.52 30.61 -14.88
C ILE A 6 61.18 30.18 -15.51
N THR A 7 61.10 30.11 -16.84
CA THR A 7 59.87 29.75 -17.57
C THR A 7 59.59 28.25 -17.54
N ALA A 8 60.62 27.40 -17.57
CA ALA A 8 60.47 25.95 -17.50
C ALA A 8 59.95 25.46 -16.14
N THR A 9 60.43 26.03 -15.02
CA THR A 9 59.98 25.69 -13.67
C THR A 9 58.54 26.13 -13.40
N GLY A 10 58.14 27.30 -13.90
CA GLY A 10 56.76 27.79 -13.79
C GLY A 10 55.75 26.89 -14.52
N ALA A 11 56.12 26.40 -15.72
CA ALA A 11 55.27 25.49 -16.50
C ALA A 11 55.08 24.13 -15.81
N VAL A 12 56.12 23.57 -15.17
CA VAL A 12 56.02 22.31 -14.42
C VAL A 12 55.14 22.46 -13.18
N ILE A 13 55.28 23.57 -12.43
CA ILE A 13 54.44 23.84 -11.26
C ILE A 13 52.98 24.00 -11.67
N ALA A 14 52.71 24.76 -12.74
CA ALA A 14 51.36 24.91 -13.29
C ALA A 14 50.77 23.57 -13.75
N ALA A 15 51.55 22.71 -14.40
CA ALA A 15 51.13 21.38 -14.81
C ALA A 15 50.80 20.48 -13.60
N CYS A 16 51.62 20.51 -12.54
CA CYS A 16 51.35 19.75 -11.31
C CYS A 16 50.08 20.23 -10.59
N ILE A 17 49.84 21.53 -10.53
CA ILE A 17 48.61 22.11 -9.94
C ILE A 17 47.39 21.74 -10.80
N ALA A 18 47.49 21.86 -12.12
CA ALA A 18 46.42 21.47 -13.04
C ALA A 18 46.10 19.97 -12.94
N PHE A 19 47.12 19.12 -12.86
CA PHE A 19 46.97 17.67 -12.72
C PHE A 19 46.35 17.29 -11.37
N SER A 20 46.78 17.92 -10.28
CA SER A 20 46.20 17.72 -8.94
C SER A 20 44.75 18.19 -8.89
N GLY A 21 44.44 19.33 -9.51
CA GLY A 21 43.07 19.84 -9.66
C GLY A 21 42.19 18.90 -10.49
N ALA A 22 42.69 18.38 -11.60
CA ALA A 22 41.98 17.41 -12.43
C ALA A 22 41.70 16.10 -11.68
N LEU A 23 42.67 15.58 -10.92
CA LEU A 23 42.49 14.42 -10.04
C LEU A 23 41.42 14.65 -8.97
N TYR A 24 41.44 15.80 -8.31
CA TYR A 24 40.44 16.15 -7.30
C TYR A 24 39.02 16.24 -7.88
N VAL A 25 38.87 16.90 -9.03
CA VAL A 25 37.59 16.99 -9.75
C VAL A 25 37.10 15.62 -10.21
N ALA A 26 38.00 14.77 -10.73
CA ALA A 26 37.67 13.41 -11.14
C ALA A 26 37.19 12.55 -9.96
N MET A 27 37.90 12.57 -8.83
CA MET A 27 37.50 11.85 -7.62
C MET A 27 36.16 12.36 -7.07
N ARG A 28 35.94 13.68 -7.07
CA ARG A 28 34.67 14.28 -6.64
C ARG A 28 33.53 13.90 -7.59
N GLY A 29 33.78 13.88 -8.89
CA GLY A 29 32.84 13.40 -9.92
C GLY A 29 32.45 11.93 -9.70
N GLN A 30 33.42 11.04 -9.46
CA GLN A 30 33.16 9.63 -9.16
C GLN A 30 32.32 9.45 -7.88
N ARG A 31 32.62 10.23 -6.82
CA ARG A 31 31.82 10.19 -5.58
C ARG A 31 30.38 10.66 -5.81
N HIS A 32 30.19 11.72 -6.59
CA HIS A 32 28.84 12.19 -6.94
C HIS A 32 28.09 11.16 -7.79
N GLN A 33 28.75 10.53 -8.77
CA GLN A 33 28.16 9.45 -9.58
C GLN A 33 27.81 8.22 -8.74
N ALA A 34 28.70 7.80 -7.83
CA ALA A 34 28.43 6.68 -6.92
C ALA A 34 27.25 6.98 -6.00
N LYS A 35 27.15 8.23 -5.51
CA LYS A 35 26.01 8.67 -4.71
C LYS A 35 24.72 8.66 -5.54
N SER A 36 24.71 9.23 -6.74
CA SER A 36 23.50 9.26 -7.58
C SER A 36 23.04 7.86 -7.99
N LEU A 37 23.96 6.93 -8.28
CA LEU A 37 23.63 5.54 -8.56
C LEU A 37 23.00 4.86 -7.34
N ARG A 38 23.52 5.13 -6.14
CA ARG A 38 22.96 4.62 -4.89
C ARG A 38 21.57 5.18 -4.62
N ASP A 39 21.40 6.49 -4.79
CA ASP A 39 20.12 7.17 -4.57
C ASP A 39 19.04 6.65 -5.55
N ASN A 40 19.41 6.46 -6.83
CA ASN A 40 18.53 5.86 -7.84
C ASN A 40 18.17 4.40 -7.48
N TRP A 41 19.14 3.61 -7.04
CA TRP A 41 18.89 2.22 -6.65
C TRP A 41 17.95 2.12 -5.44
N VAL A 42 18.07 3.00 -4.45
CA VAL A 42 17.11 3.06 -3.32
C VAL A 42 15.73 3.49 -3.79
N HIS A 43 15.65 4.47 -4.70
CA HIS A 43 14.38 4.92 -5.27
C HIS A 43 13.67 3.80 -6.04
N ASP A 44 14.39 3.08 -6.90
CA ASP A 44 13.85 1.97 -7.68
C ASP A 44 13.35 0.82 -6.76
N ARG A 45 14.12 0.45 -5.73
CA ARG A 45 13.69 -0.58 -4.76
C ARG A 45 12.39 -0.20 -4.04
N ARG A 46 12.28 1.05 -3.59
CA ARG A 46 11.06 1.56 -2.94
C ARG A 46 9.88 1.53 -3.90
N LYS A 47 10.08 1.99 -5.13
CA LYS A 47 9.06 1.96 -6.16
C LYS A 47 8.55 0.54 -6.41
N ASP A 48 9.46 -0.42 -6.57
CA ASP A 48 9.09 -1.82 -6.78
C ASP A 48 8.35 -2.41 -5.58
N ALA A 49 8.78 -2.10 -4.35
CA ALA A 49 8.10 -2.53 -3.14
C ALA A 49 6.67 -1.97 -3.05
N TYR A 50 6.49 -0.67 -3.32
CA TYR A 50 5.18 -0.02 -3.24
C TYR A 50 4.22 -0.50 -4.32
N LEU A 51 4.72 -0.68 -5.55
CA LEU A 51 3.91 -1.22 -6.65
C LEU A 51 3.52 -2.67 -6.39
N GLY A 52 4.47 -3.51 -5.95
CA GLY A 52 4.18 -4.91 -5.60
C GLY A 52 3.14 -5.04 -4.48
N PHE A 53 3.21 -4.17 -3.47
CA PHE A 53 2.22 -4.13 -2.40
C PHE A 53 0.84 -3.67 -2.88
N LEU A 54 0.77 -2.62 -3.70
CA LEU A 54 -0.49 -2.15 -4.29
C LEU A 54 -1.15 -3.22 -5.16
N ASP A 55 -0.36 -3.95 -5.95
CA ASP A 55 -0.88 -5.03 -6.80
C ASP A 55 -1.40 -6.20 -5.96
N ALA A 56 -0.71 -6.56 -4.88
CA ALA A 56 -1.18 -7.58 -3.94
C ALA A 56 -2.48 -7.15 -3.23
N ALA A 57 -2.55 -5.90 -2.76
CA ALA A 57 -3.72 -5.36 -2.05
C ALA A 57 -4.95 -5.30 -2.98
N ARG A 58 -4.77 -4.87 -4.23
CA ARG A 58 -5.81 -4.88 -5.25
C ARG A 58 -6.24 -6.27 -5.67
N ALA A 59 -5.35 -7.26 -5.63
CA ALA A 59 -5.73 -8.64 -5.91
C ALA A 59 -6.58 -9.27 -4.81
N PHE A 60 -6.56 -8.69 -3.59
CA PHE A 60 -7.37 -9.11 -2.46
C PHE A 60 -8.76 -8.44 -2.44
N ALA A 61 -8.87 -7.15 -2.83
CA ALA A 61 -10.13 -6.39 -2.78
C ALA A 61 -11.34 -7.05 -3.50
N PRO A 62 -11.21 -7.62 -4.72
CA PRO A 62 -12.34 -8.30 -5.36
C PRO A 62 -12.86 -9.50 -4.56
N LEU A 63 -11.98 -10.18 -3.81
CA LEU A 63 -12.39 -11.31 -2.96
C LEU A 63 -13.22 -10.84 -1.77
N THR A 64 -12.92 -9.66 -1.22
CA THR A 64 -13.67 -9.11 -0.08
C THR A 64 -15.05 -8.60 -0.50
N GLU A 65 -15.16 -8.01 -1.69
CA GLU A 65 -16.46 -7.66 -2.28
C GLU A 65 -17.32 -8.89 -2.61
N GLU A 66 -16.71 -9.95 -3.14
CA GLU A 66 -17.39 -11.23 -3.41
C GLU A 66 -17.97 -11.83 -2.12
N ALA A 67 -17.16 -11.85 -1.05
CA ALA A 67 -17.61 -12.31 0.27
C ALA A 67 -18.84 -11.52 0.76
N PHE A 68 -18.80 -10.19 0.69
CA PHE A 68 -19.93 -9.35 1.10
C PHE A 68 -21.20 -9.58 0.27
N ARG A 69 -21.08 -9.67 -1.07
CA ARG A 69 -22.25 -9.89 -1.95
C ARG A 69 -22.89 -11.25 -1.74
N SER A 70 -22.10 -12.26 -1.43
CA SER A 70 -22.60 -13.59 -1.14
C SER A 70 -23.37 -13.62 0.18
N GLU A 71 -22.85 -12.96 1.20
CA GLU A 71 -23.48 -12.91 2.50
C GLU A 71 -24.80 -12.15 2.46
N ASN A 72 -24.82 -11.00 1.78
CA ASN A 72 -26.04 -10.20 1.65
C ASN A 72 -27.18 -10.99 0.96
N ARG A 73 -26.85 -11.91 0.05
CA ARG A 73 -27.82 -12.82 -0.58
C ARG A 73 -28.33 -13.90 0.37
N ASN A 74 -27.46 -14.47 1.19
CA ASN A 74 -27.83 -15.46 2.19
C ASN A 74 -28.74 -14.86 3.28
N VAL A 75 -28.41 -13.66 3.76
CA VAL A 75 -29.23 -12.93 4.74
C VAL A 75 -30.60 -12.57 4.17
N THR A 76 -30.67 -12.10 2.92
CA THR A 76 -31.98 -11.81 2.28
C THR A 76 -32.80 -13.05 1.96
N ALA A 77 -32.18 -14.20 1.73
CA ALA A 77 -32.87 -15.48 1.56
C ALA A 77 -33.36 -16.09 2.89
N ALA A 78 -32.69 -15.77 4.01
CA ALA A 78 -33.00 -16.32 5.34
C ALA A 78 -34.10 -15.55 6.11
N GLY A 79 -34.44 -14.31 5.74
CA GLY A 79 -35.65 -13.65 6.25
C GLY A 79 -35.65 -12.13 6.26
N VAL A 80 -36.76 -11.58 5.76
CA VAL A 80 -37.32 -10.23 6.01
C VAL A 80 -36.59 -9.05 5.38
N ALA A 81 -37.39 -8.25 4.65
CA ALA A 81 -37.01 -7.01 4.00
C ALA A 81 -36.34 -6.01 4.98
N MET A 82 -35.03 -5.83 4.87
CA MET A 82 -34.36 -4.66 5.45
C MET A 82 -34.44 -3.48 4.49
N ALA A 83 -34.93 -2.37 5.03
CA ALA A 83 -35.09 -1.10 4.36
C ALA A 83 -33.77 -0.65 3.72
N ARG A 84 -33.85 -0.17 2.47
CA ARG A 84 -32.76 0.50 1.77
C ARG A 84 -32.25 1.66 2.64
N ASN A 85 -31.01 1.54 3.11
CA ASN A 85 -30.31 2.66 3.74
C ASN A 85 -29.88 3.64 2.62
N PRO A 86 -30.33 4.91 2.59
CA PRO A 86 -30.11 5.83 1.47
C PRO A 86 -28.66 6.35 1.34
N GLN A 87 -27.74 5.91 2.19
CA GLN A 87 -26.33 6.33 2.17
C GLN A 87 -25.46 5.56 1.15
N ALA A 88 -26.10 4.93 0.15
CA ALA A 88 -25.43 4.31 -0.99
C ALA A 88 -25.00 5.33 -2.07
N ASP A 89 -25.32 6.62 -1.91
CA ASP A 89 -25.14 7.66 -2.94
C ASP A 89 -23.83 8.48 -2.83
N MET A 90 -22.80 8.01 -2.12
CA MET A 90 -21.51 8.75 -2.04
C MET A 90 -20.33 8.14 -2.79
N PHE A 91 -20.52 7.07 -3.56
CA PHE A 91 -19.49 6.59 -4.48
C PHE A 91 -20.10 6.29 -5.85
N ASP A 92 -20.34 7.36 -6.59
CA ASP A 92 -20.66 7.30 -8.01
C ASP A 92 -19.45 6.74 -8.79
N GLY A 93 -19.62 5.54 -9.31
CA GLY A 93 -19.12 5.17 -10.63
C GLY A 93 -17.66 4.71 -10.74
N THR A 94 -17.50 3.54 -11.37
CA THR A 94 -16.38 3.15 -12.25
C THR A 94 -15.12 2.53 -11.66
N TRP A 95 -15.24 1.44 -10.88
CA TRP A 95 -14.17 0.40 -10.88
C TRP A 95 -14.68 -1.05 -10.88
N VAL A 96 -15.99 -1.27 -10.82
CA VAL A 96 -16.59 -2.60 -10.91
C VAL A 96 -16.60 -3.04 -12.37
N GLY A 97 -15.51 -3.66 -12.82
CA GLY A 97 -15.60 -4.59 -13.96
C GLY A 97 -16.53 -5.72 -13.56
N ASP A 98 -17.44 -6.11 -14.46
CA ASP A 98 -18.47 -7.15 -14.26
C ASP A 98 -17.89 -8.43 -13.62
N VAL A 99 -17.96 -8.52 -12.29
CA VAL A 99 -17.66 -9.75 -11.56
C VAL A 99 -18.97 -10.53 -11.47
N PRO A 100 -19.07 -11.73 -12.08
CA PRO A 100 -20.30 -12.50 -12.09
C PRO A 100 -20.72 -12.86 -10.66
N PRO A 101 -22.04 -12.98 -10.41
CA PRO A 101 -22.56 -13.29 -9.08
C PRO A 101 -22.14 -14.71 -8.70
N VAL A 102 -21.30 -14.83 -7.65
CA VAL A 102 -20.99 -16.12 -7.03
C VAL A 102 -21.95 -16.32 -5.84
N ASP A 103 -22.55 -17.50 -5.76
CA ASP A 103 -23.42 -17.93 -4.67
C ASP A 103 -22.59 -18.47 -3.51
N ASP A 104 -23.05 -18.20 -2.29
CA ASP A 104 -22.40 -18.47 -1.00
C ASP A 104 -21.09 -17.73 -0.77
N LEU A 105 -20.68 -17.58 0.50
CA LEU A 105 -19.29 -17.37 0.91
C LEU A 105 -18.48 -18.55 0.36
N GLY A 106 -18.31 -18.56 -0.96
CA GLY A 106 -18.21 -19.79 -1.70
C GLY A 106 -16.90 -20.45 -1.36
N GLU A 107 -16.83 -21.76 -1.53
CA GLU A 107 -15.59 -22.53 -1.45
C GLU A 107 -14.42 -21.83 -2.20
N GLY A 108 -14.73 -21.04 -3.24
CA GLY A 108 -13.81 -20.18 -3.96
C GLY A 108 -13.13 -19.06 -3.14
N PHE A 109 -13.83 -18.38 -2.22
CA PHE A 109 -13.23 -17.37 -1.34
C PHE A 109 -12.21 -18.02 -0.41
N TYR A 110 -12.63 -19.04 0.35
CA TYR A 110 -11.75 -19.74 1.30
C TYR A 110 -10.57 -20.45 0.64
N LYS A 111 -10.71 -20.89 -0.62
CA LYS A 111 -9.58 -21.41 -1.42
C LYS A 111 -8.59 -20.34 -1.84
N ARG A 112 -9.03 -19.11 -2.14
CA ARG A 112 -8.19 -18.03 -2.70
C ARG A 112 -7.63 -17.09 -1.64
N ALA A 113 -8.39 -16.80 -0.59
CA ALA A 113 -8.06 -15.80 0.43
C ALA A 113 -6.72 -16.09 1.14
N PRO A 114 -6.39 -17.31 1.61
CA PRO A 114 -5.12 -17.56 2.29
C PRO A 114 -3.91 -17.26 1.41
N LYS A 115 -3.97 -17.62 0.12
CA LYS A 115 -2.89 -17.36 -0.84
C LYS A 115 -2.73 -15.87 -1.13
N ARG A 116 -3.83 -15.13 -1.27
CA ARG A 116 -3.80 -13.69 -1.52
C ARG A 116 -3.34 -12.92 -0.28
N LEU A 117 -3.80 -13.31 0.90
CA LEU A 117 -3.37 -12.77 2.19
C LEU A 117 -1.88 -13.01 2.42
N HIS A 118 -1.38 -14.21 2.13
CA HIS A 118 0.06 -14.49 2.20
C HIS A 118 0.85 -13.63 1.20
N GLY A 119 0.36 -13.49 -0.04
CA GLY A 119 0.99 -12.60 -1.03
C GLY A 119 1.03 -11.14 -0.58
N LEU A 120 -0.03 -10.67 0.08
CA LEU A 120 -0.10 -9.33 0.66
C LEU A 120 0.89 -9.16 1.82
N ALA A 121 0.96 -10.11 2.74
CA ALA A 121 1.88 -10.09 3.87
C ALA A 121 3.35 -10.08 3.42
N VAL A 122 3.72 -10.89 2.42
CA VAL A 122 5.06 -10.90 1.84
C VAL A 122 5.38 -9.56 1.15
N ALA A 123 4.40 -8.96 0.48
CA ALA A 123 4.59 -7.65 -0.13
C ALA A 123 4.72 -6.55 0.93
N TYR A 124 3.99 -6.65 2.05
CA TYR A 124 4.11 -5.76 3.20
C TYR A 124 5.52 -5.79 3.79
N GLU A 125 6.13 -6.96 3.98
CA GLU A 125 7.50 -7.07 4.52
C GLU A 125 8.52 -6.26 3.70
N ARG A 126 8.34 -6.23 2.37
CA ARG A 126 9.17 -5.40 1.49
C ARG A 126 8.94 -3.92 1.74
N VAL A 127 7.70 -3.48 1.88
CA VAL A 127 7.40 -2.07 2.20
C VAL A 127 7.95 -1.69 3.56
N ALA A 128 7.83 -2.57 4.57
CA ALA A 128 8.36 -2.35 5.91
C ALA A 128 9.89 -2.23 5.92
N PHE A 129 10.58 -2.93 5.02
CA PHE A 129 12.03 -2.86 4.90
C PHE A 129 12.52 -1.64 4.11
N GLU A 130 11.84 -1.26 3.02
CA GLU A 130 12.32 -0.23 2.08
C GLU A 130 11.77 1.17 2.38
N GLY A 131 10.54 1.22 2.91
CA GLY A 131 9.76 2.44 3.05
C GLY A 131 10.10 3.24 4.30
N PRO A 132 9.78 4.54 4.31
CA PRO A 132 9.75 5.31 5.55
C PRO A 132 8.64 4.80 6.48
N SER A 133 8.75 5.10 7.78
CA SER A 133 7.87 4.53 8.81
C SER A 133 6.39 4.80 8.56
N ASP A 134 6.04 6.00 8.10
CA ASP A 134 4.65 6.40 7.81
C ASP A 134 4.00 5.60 6.67
N ILE A 135 4.79 5.18 5.68
CA ILE A 135 4.35 4.29 4.59
C ILE A 135 4.21 2.85 5.11
N ALA A 136 5.17 2.40 5.93
CA ALA A 136 5.14 1.07 6.52
C ALA A 136 3.94 0.89 7.48
N ASP A 137 3.64 1.89 8.30
CA ASP A 137 2.49 1.91 9.20
C ASP A 137 1.18 1.78 8.39
N ARG A 138 1.04 2.54 7.30
CA ARG A 138 -0.13 2.45 6.43
C ARG A 138 -0.26 1.08 5.77
N ALA A 139 0.85 0.47 5.34
CA ALA A 139 0.84 -0.88 4.79
C ALA A 139 0.47 -1.93 5.85
N SER A 140 0.87 -1.72 7.11
CA SER A 140 0.46 -2.55 8.24
C SER A 140 -1.05 -2.49 8.44
N GLU A 141 -1.64 -1.29 8.46
CA GLU A 141 -3.10 -1.12 8.60
C GLU A 141 -3.88 -1.86 7.51
N ILE A 142 -3.39 -1.83 6.26
CA ILE A 142 -3.99 -2.58 5.14
C ILE A 142 -3.89 -4.09 5.40
N ASN A 143 -2.74 -4.58 5.84
CA ASN A 143 -2.54 -5.99 6.11
C ASN A 143 -3.43 -6.46 7.27
N ASP A 144 -3.52 -5.69 8.35
CA ASP A 144 -4.38 -5.98 9.50
C ASP A 144 -5.86 -6.01 9.10
N SER A 145 -6.30 -5.04 8.30
CA SER A 145 -7.65 -5.02 7.74
C SER A 145 -7.92 -6.25 6.85
N ALA A 146 -6.97 -6.65 6.01
CA ALA A 146 -7.08 -7.88 5.21
C ALA A 146 -7.17 -9.15 6.08
N HIS A 147 -6.44 -9.20 7.20
CA HIS A 147 -6.55 -10.28 8.18
C HIS A 147 -7.93 -10.30 8.85
N ARG A 148 -8.48 -9.14 9.22
CA ARG A 148 -9.84 -9.02 9.77
C ARG A 148 -10.89 -9.50 8.76
N LEU A 149 -10.80 -9.05 7.51
CA LEU A 149 -11.69 -9.49 6.43
C LEU A 149 -11.58 -10.99 6.13
N SER A 150 -10.39 -11.59 6.31
CA SER A 150 -10.19 -13.03 6.15
C SER A 150 -10.73 -13.85 7.32
N ALA A 151 -10.72 -13.30 8.54
CA ALA A 151 -11.38 -13.91 9.70
C ALA A 151 -12.90 -13.96 9.51
N GLY A 152 -13.45 -13.00 8.73
CA GLY A 152 -14.81 -13.03 8.24
C GLY A 152 -15.85 -12.80 9.34
N LEU A 153 -17.07 -13.30 9.10
CA LEU A 153 -18.24 -12.99 9.92
C LEU A 153 -18.12 -13.43 11.37
N GLU A 154 -17.40 -14.51 11.68
CA GLU A 154 -17.26 -14.94 13.08
C GLU A 154 -16.64 -13.86 13.97
N LEU A 155 -15.66 -13.12 13.44
CA LEU A 155 -15.05 -11.98 14.12
C LEU A 155 -16.07 -10.86 14.30
N PHE A 156 -16.77 -10.47 13.23
CA PHE A 156 -17.72 -9.35 13.25
C PHE A 156 -18.98 -9.66 14.07
N ALA A 157 -19.43 -10.93 14.09
CA ALA A 157 -20.52 -11.42 14.93
C ALA A 157 -20.19 -11.28 16.42
N ARG A 158 -18.93 -11.56 16.80
CA ARG A 158 -18.45 -11.37 18.17
C ARG A 158 -18.38 -9.89 18.51
N GLU A 159 -17.79 -9.07 17.63
CA GLU A 159 -17.69 -7.61 17.83
C GLU A 159 -19.05 -6.92 17.91
N ALA A 160 -20.03 -7.34 17.11
CA ALA A 160 -21.40 -6.83 17.16
C ALA A 160 -22.07 -7.13 18.50
N LYS A 161 -21.84 -8.32 19.08
CA LYS A 161 -22.36 -8.69 20.41
C LYS A 161 -21.69 -7.91 21.54
N GLU A 162 -20.41 -7.59 21.40
CA GLU A 162 -19.65 -6.80 22.37
C GLU A 162 -20.00 -5.30 22.35
N GLN A 163 -20.55 -4.80 21.25
CA GLN A 163 -20.99 -3.41 21.09
C GLN A 163 -22.41 -3.13 21.61
N ILE A 164 -23.09 -4.16 22.14
CA ILE A 164 -24.39 -3.99 22.79
C ILE A 164 -24.14 -3.27 24.12
N ASP A 165 -24.61 -2.02 24.22
CA ASP A 165 -24.56 -1.25 25.46
C ASP A 165 -25.45 -1.93 26.51
N PRO A 166 -24.89 -2.48 27.61
CA PRO A 166 -25.67 -3.17 28.63
C PRO A 166 -26.63 -2.22 29.37
N ASP A 167 -26.35 -0.92 29.37
CA ASP A 167 -27.18 0.10 30.02
C ASP A 167 -28.30 0.61 29.09
N HIS A 168 -28.15 0.40 27.77
CA HIS A 168 -29.12 0.80 26.75
C HIS A 168 -29.29 -0.28 25.66
N PRO A 169 -29.90 -1.44 25.99
CA PRO A 169 -30.03 -2.57 25.06
C PRO A 169 -30.96 -2.28 23.85
N GLU A 170 -31.76 -1.22 23.91
CA GLU A 170 -32.62 -0.79 22.80
C GLU A 170 -31.93 0.16 21.81
N SER A 171 -30.69 0.56 22.08
CA SER A 171 -29.90 1.33 21.12
C SER A 171 -29.59 0.48 19.89
N PRO A 172 -29.76 1.03 18.67
CA PRO A 172 -29.43 0.29 17.46
C PRO A 172 -27.93 -0.01 17.44
N SER A 173 -27.59 -1.28 17.69
CA SER A 173 -26.23 -1.79 17.62
C SER A 173 -25.92 -2.23 16.19
N PRO A 174 -24.70 -2.01 15.68
CA PRO A 174 -24.34 -2.43 14.32
C PRO A 174 -24.41 -3.94 14.18
N THR A 175 -24.92 -4.41 13.05
CA THR A 175 -24.93 -5.84 12.72
C THR A 175 -23.55 -6.30 12.23
N GLU A 176 -23.30 -7.61 12.22
CA GLU A 176 -22.07 -8.18 11.64
C GLU A 176 -21.87 -7.80 10.17
N VAL A 177 -22.96 -7.66 9.41
CA VAL A 177 -22.94 -7.23 8.00
C VAL A 177 -22.58 -5.75 7.89
N ASP A 178 -23.04 -4.90 8.82
CA ASP A 178 -22.65 -3.49 8.88
C ASP A 178 -21.16 -3.33 9.19
N LEU A 179 -20.64 -4.12 10.13
CA LEU A 179 -19.22 -4.13 10.48
C LEU A 179 -18.35 -4.66 9.33
N LEU A 180 -18.76 -5.74 8.67
CA LEU A 180 -18.09 -6.27 7.48
C LEU A 180 -18.03 -5.21 6.36
N ARG A 181 -19.16 -4.54 6.09
CA ARG A 181 -19.22 -3.46 5.09
C ARG A 181 -18.32 -2.29 5.45
N ALA A 182 -18.31 -1.90 6.73
CA ALA A 182 -17.45 -0.83 7.22
C ALA A 182 -15.96 -1.19 7.04
N GLU A 183 -15.57 -2.43 7.33
CA GLU A 183 -14.19 -2.90 7.15
C GLU A 183 -13.78 -2.94 5.67
N ILE A 184 -14.66 -3.35 4.75
CA ILE A 184 -14.37 -3.32 3.29
C ILE A 184 -14.14 -1.89 2.81
N ASN A 185 -15.03 -0.98 3.18
CA ASN A 185 -14.89 0.44 2.83
C ASN A 185 -13.59 1.02 3.42
N PHE A 186 -13.26 0.62 4.65
CA PHE A 186 -12.03 1.03 5.32
C PHE A 186 -10.79 0.50 4.58
N TYR A 187 -10.77 -0.77 4.22
CA TYR A 187 -9.70 -1.40 3.44
C TYR A 187 -9.44 -0.67 2.11
N GLU A 188 -10.48 -0.36 1.35
CA GLU A 188 -10.36 0.39 0.09
C GLU A 188 -9.82 1.81 0.31
N LEU A 189 -10.32 2.50 1.34
CA LEU A 189 -9.84 3.82 1.73
C LEU A 189 -8.35 3.78 2.09
N LEU A 190 -7.90 2.75 2.79
CA LEU A 190 -6.50 2.56 3.16
C LEU A 190 -5.63 2.37 1.92
N ILE A 191 -6.06 1.55 0.93
CA ILE A 191 -5.33 1.39 -0.34
C ILE A 191 -5.19 2.72 -1.07
N ALA A 192 -6.27 3.52 -1.12
CA ALA A 192 -6.23 4.84 -1.76
C ALA A 192 -5.26 5.80 -1.05
N LYS A 193 -5.28 5.82 0.29
CA LYS A 193 -4.34 6.61 1.10
C LYS A 193 -2.90 6.17 0.90
N PHE A 194 -2.63 4.87 0.95
CA PHE A 194 -1.29 4.31 0.69
C PHE A 194 -0.77 4.71 -0.68
N ARG A 195 -1.60 4.59 -1.73
CA ARG A 195 -1.22 5.01 -3.09
C ARG A 195 -0.80 6.48 -3.15
N ARG A 196 -1.53 7.36 -2.47
CA ARG A 196 -1.19 8.79 -2.42
C ARG A 196 0.14 9.02 -1.70
N GLN A 197 0.30 8.45 -0.51
CA GLN A 197 1.55 8.58 0.26
C GLN A 197 2.74 7.99 -0.50
N ALA A 198 2.58 6.85 -1.17
CA ALA A 198 3.63 6.22 -1.97
C ALA A 198 4.08 7.10 -3.15
N LYS A 199 3.14 7.80 -3.81
CA LYS A 199 3.49 8.77 -4.87
C LYS A 199 4.27 9.95 -4.31
N GLU A 200 3.81 10.51 -3.20
CA GLU A 200 4.48 11.62 -2.50
C GLU A 200 5.90 11.22 -2.08
N ALA A 201 6.06 10.04 -1.45
CA ALA A 201 7.34 9.52 -1.01
C ALA A 201 8.34 9.25 -2.14
N LEU A 202 7.84 8.96 -3.36
CA LEU A 202 8.67 8.77 -4.56
C LEU A 202 8.91 10.07 -5.33
N ASN A 203 8.39 11.22 -4.85
CA ASN A 203 8.40 12.50 -5.55
C ASN A 203 7.81 12.41 -6.98
N ILE A 204 6.81 11.55 -7.17
CA ILE A 204 6.10 11.42 -8.45
C ILE A 204 4.97 12.46 -8.45
N THR A 205 5.24 13.64 -9.00
CA THR A 205 4.25 14.70 -9.23
C THR A 205 3.14 14.18 -10.17
N PRO A 206 1.86 14.55 -9.95
CA PRO A 206 0.72 14.09 -10.77
C PRO A 206 0.87 14.32 -12.27
#